data_AF-A0A2L2Z1E1-F1
#
_entry.id   AF-A0A2L2Z1E1-F1
#
_cell.length_a   1.000
_cell.length_b   1.000
_cell.length_c   1.000
_cell.angle_alpha   90.00
_cell.angle_beta   90.00
_cell.angle_gamma   90.00
#
_symmetry.space_group_name_H-M   'P 1'
#
loop_
_entity.id
_entity.type
_entity.pdbx_description
1 polymer ?
#
loop_
_entity_poly.entity_id
_entity_poly.type
_entity_poly.pdbx_seq_one_letter_code
_entity_poly.pdbx_strand_id
1 'polypeptide(L)'
;LIGPYYKFRTYWDMLYLPYSTQVAANRYVKQRIQIVPLYVLLYLIGTYLYPLEYVTTPDILEKSFWYRVFYITPSFFNFRMRIYADFILRECVCIAMGIGA
;
A
#
# COMPACT_ATOMS: atom_id res chain seq x y z
N LEU A 1 0.44 7.32 -6.60
CA LEU A 1 1.59 6.45 -6.25
C LEU A 1 2.57 7.27 -5.40
N ILE A 2 2.43 7.22 -4.08
CA ILE A 2 3.23 8.01 -3.11
C ILE A 2 4.38 7.12 -2.65
N GLY A 3 5.62 7.59 -2.78
CA GLY A 3 6.80 6.82 -2.39
C GLY A 3 7.23 7.17 -0.98
N PRO A 4 7.97 6.29 -0.29
CA PRO A 4 8.71 6.71 0.88
C PRO A 4 9.59 7.93 0.56
N TYR A 5 9.59 8.91 1.46
CA TYR A 5 10.37 10.14 1.29
C TYR A 5 11.81 9.89 1.73
N TYR A 6 12.77 10.09 0.81
CA TYR A 6 14.19 9.95 1.10
C TYR A 6 14.92 11.30 0.98
N LYS A 7 16.01 11.44 1.73
CA LYS A 7 16.90 12.60 1.58
C LYS A 7 17.74 12.47 0.32
N PHE A 8 18.10 13.61 -0.28
CA PHE A 8 18.98 13.67 -1.45
C PHE A 8 20.30 12.90 -1.26
N ARG A 9 20.89 12.97 -0.06
CA ARG A 9 22.12 12.24 0.27
C ARG A 9 21.97 10.72 0.13
N THR A 10 20.85 10.15 0.57
CA THR A 10 20.58 8.71 0.45
C THR A 10 20.46 8.28 -1.01
N TYR A 11 19.86 9.12 -1.85
CA TYR A 11 19.79 8.89 -3.29
C TYR A 11 21.17 8.98 -3.96
N TRP A 12 22.01 9.93 -3.53
CA TRP A 12 23.37 10.08 -4.04
C TRP A 12 24.25 8.88 -3.65
N ASP A 13 24.22 8.48 -2.37
CA ASP A 13 24.99 7.34 -1.87
C ASP A 13 24.60 6.02 -2.58
N MET A 14 23.33 5.84 -2.97
CA MET A 14 22.89 4.69 -3.78
C MET A 14 23.65 4.57 -5.12
N LEU A 15 23.92 5.70 -5.79
CA LEU A 15 24.53 5.71 -7.12
C LEU A 15 26.05 5.52 -7.07
N TYR A 16 26.70 6.04 -6.01
CA TYR A 16 28.16 6.16 -5.95
C TYR A 16 28.82 5.20 -4.95
N LEU A 17 28.11 4.68 -3.95
CA LEU A 17 28.66 3.69 -3.01
C LEU A 17 28.16 2.27 -3.34
N PRO A 18 29.06 1.26 -3.39
CA PRO A 18 28.67 -0.15 -3.53
C PRO A 18 28.17 -0.73 -2.20
N TYR A 19 27.28 -0.04 -1.50
CA TYR A 19 26.67 -0.53 -0.25
C TYR A 19 25.66 -1.66 -0.51
N SER A 20 25.10 -1.70 -1.72
CA SER A 20 24.13 -2.71 -2.18
C SER A 20 24.65 -4.16 -2.08
N THR A 21 25.97 -4.38 -2.22
CA THR A 21 26.57 -5.73 -2.20
C THR A 21 26.81 -6.31 -0.80
N GLN A 22 26.79 -5.48 0.25
CA GLN A 22 27.12 -5.93 1.62
C GLN A 22 25.88 -6.31 2.44
N VAL A 23 24.68 -5.89 2.01
CA VAL A 23 23.45 -6.14 2.76
C VAL A 23 22.66 -7.28 2.14
N ALA A 24 22.13 -8.17 2.97
CA ALA A 24 21.24 -9.26 2.56
C ALA A 24 19.85 -8.75 2.15
N ALA A 25 19.78 -7.80 1.20
CA ALA A 25 18.56 -7.15 0.71
C ALA A 25 17.45 -8.16 0.36
N ASN A 26 17.84 -9.29 -0.25
CA ASN A 26 16.91 -10.34 -0.64
C ASN A 26 16.18 -11.00 0.55
N ARG A 27 16.83 -11.07 1.73
CA ARG A 27 16.19 -11.58 2.95
C ARG A 27 15.12 -10.61 3.46
N TYR A 28 15.42 -9.32 3.48
CA TYR A 28 14.49 -8.28 3.92
C TYR A 28 13.30 -8.12 2.97
N VAL A 29 13.54 -8.16 1.66
CA VAL A 29 12.47 -8.16 0.64
C VAL A 29 11.52 -9.35 0.84
N LYS A 30 12.05 -10.56 1.00
CA LYS A 30 11.22 -11.76 1.21
C LYS A 30 10.36 -11.68 2.47
N GLN A 31 10.89 -11.14 3.56
CA GLN A 31 10.13 -11.00 4.79
C GLN A 31 8.98 -10.00 4.65
N ARG A 32 9.21 -8.89 3.93
CA ARG A 32 8.20 -7.83 3.76
C ARG A 32 7.17 -8.19 2.70
N ILE A 33 7.55 -8.88 1.63
CA ILE A 33 6.60 -9.20 0.55
C ILE A 33 5.54 -10.23 0.96
N GLN A 34 5.81 -11.05 1.99
CA GLN A 34 4.87 -12.06 2.50
C GLN A 34 3.58 -11.45 3.07
N ILE A 35 3.61 -10.20 3.54
CA ILE A 35 2.42 -9.55 4.11
C ILE A 35 1.57 -8.85 3.04
N VAL A 36 2.16 -8.50 1.89
CA VAL A 36 1.48 -7.87 0.75
C VAL A 36 0.27 -8.67 0.25
N PRO A 37 0.35 -10.00 0.00
CA PRO A 37 -0.80 -10.76 -0.49
C PRO A 37 -1.98 -10.74 0.49
N LEU A 38 -1.71 -10.65 1.80
CA LEU A 38 -2.76 -10.52 2.81
C LEU A 38 -3.49 -9.18 2.69
N TYR A 39 -2.76 -8.08 2.49
CA TYR A 39 -3.36 -6.75 2.25
C TYR A 39 -4.17 -6.71 0.94
N VAL A 40 -3.65 -7.33 -0.12
CA VAL A 40 -4.33 -7.41 -1.42
C VAL A 40 -5.60 -8.25 -1.34
N LEU A 41 -5.58 -9.36 -0.62
CA LEU A 41 -6.76 -10.21 -0.42
C LEU A 41 -7.84 -9.50 0.39
N LEU A 42 -7.46 -8.78 1.46
CA LEU A 42 -8.40 -7.97 2.24
C LEU A 42 -9.02 -6.84 1.40
N TYR A 43 -8.23 -6.21 0.51
CA TYR A 43 -8.73 -5.24 -0.45
C TYR A 43 -9.70 -5.85 -1.46
N LEU A 44 -9.39 -7.04 -2.00
CA LEU A 44 -10.24 -7.79 -2.93
C LEU A 44 -11.59 -8.17 -2.30
N ILE A 45 -11.58 -8.65 -1.06
CA ILE A 45 -12.80 -8.97 -0.32
C ILE A 45 -13.60 -7.69 -0.06
N GLY A 46 -12.94 -6.63 0.37
CA GLY A 46 -13.61 -5.39 0.68
C GLY A 46 -14.20 -4.69 -0.55
N THR A 47 -13.56 -4.78 -1.72
CA THR A 47 -14.14 -4.26 -2.98
C THR A 47 -15.27 -5.14 -3.51
N TYR A 48 -15.27 -6.44 -3.23
CA TYR A 48 -16.35 -7.34 -3.60
C TYR A 48 -17.60 -7.13 -2.73
N LEU A 49 -17.42 -6.96 -1.41
CA LEU A 49 -18.52 -6.72 -0.47
C LEU A 49 -19.10 -5.31 -0.59
N TYR A 50 -18.26 -4.31 -0.88
CA TYR A 50 -18.64 -2.90 -0.95
C TYR A 50 -18.16 -2.28 -2.27
N PRO A 51 -18.82 -2.59 -3.40
CA PRO A 51 -18.45 -2.02 -4.69
C PRO A 51 -18.65 -0.50 -4.66
N LEU A 52 -17.60 0.25 -5.03
CA LEU A 52 -17.64 1.72 -5.08
C LEU A 52 -18.70 2.26 -6.05
N GLU A 53 -19.09 1.46 -7.04
CA GLU A 53 -20.15 1.79 -7.99
C GLU A 53 -21.50 1.96 -7.30
N TYR A 54 -21.74 1.23 -6.21
CA TYR A 54 -22.95 1.40 -5.41
C TYR A 54 -22.96 2.73 -4.65
N VAL A 55 -21.78 3.31 -4.37
CA VAL A 55 -21.67 4.64 -3.73
C VAL A 55 -22.12 5.77 -4.65
N THR A 56 -22.02 5.55 -5.96
CA THR A 56 -22.28 6.56 -6.99
C THR A 56 -23.72 6.56 -7.49
N THR A 57 -24.52 5.54 -7.15
CA THR A 57 -25.95 5.51 -7.48
C THR A 57 -26.78 6.41 -6.55
N PRO A 58 -27.85 7.03 -7.08
CA PRO A 58 -28.70 7.95 -6.33
C PRO A 58 -29.46 7.27 -5.17
N ASP A 59 -29.56 5.93 -5.16
CA ASP A 59 -30.26 5.14 -4.13
C ASP A 59 -29.71 5.31 -2.71
N ILE A 60 -28.43 5.69 -2.58
CA ILE A 60 -27.85 5.98 -1.26
C ILE A 60 -28.42 7.26 -0.68
N LEU A 61 -28.85 8.21 -1.52
CA LEU A 61 -29.44 9.47 -1.08
C LEU A 61 -30.82 9.29 -0.42
N GLU A 62 -31.47 8.15 -0.62
CA GLU A 62 -32.75 7.80 0.02
C GLU A 62 -32.56 7.04 1.33
N LYS A 63 -31.37 6.47 1.58
CA LYS A 63 -31.08 5.72 2.80
C LYS A 63 -30.72 6.64 3.97
N SER A 64 -31.04 6.19 5.19
CA SER A 64 -30.75 6.90 6.45
C SER A 64 -29.28 7.28 6.59
N PHE A 65 -29.03 8.42 7.22
CA PHE A 65 -27.69 8.96 7.48
C PHE A 65 -26.71 7.93 8.09
N TRP A 66 -27.17 7.13 9.06
CA TRP A 66 -26.38 6.08 9.71
C TRP A 66 -25.89 5.01 8.73
N TYR A 67 -26.71 4.64 7.74
CA TYR A 67 -26.32 3.66 6.73
C TYR A 67 -25.19 4.20 5.84
N ARG A 68 -25.20 5.50 5.53
CA ARG A 68 -24.12 6.14 4.75
C ARG A 68 -22.80 6.16 5.51
N VAL A 69 -22.83 6.53 6.79
CA VAL A 69 -21.63 6.56 7.65
C VAL A 69 -21.05 5.14 7.81
N PHE A 70 -21.92 4.15 8.01
CA PHE A 70 -21.50 2.76 8.10
C PHE A 70 -20.89 2.25 6.79
N TYR A 71 -21.37 2.70 5.62
CA TYR A 71 -20.83 2.32 4.31
C TYR A 71 -19.50 3.03 3.95
N ILE A 72 -19.31 4.27 4.41
CA ILE A 72 -18.07 5.03 4.22
C ILE A 72 -16.91 4.39 5.00
N THR A 73 -17.18 3.79 6.16
CA THR A 73 -16.17 3.18 7.04
C THR A 73 -15.37 2.04 6.36
N PRO A 74 -16.00 0.97 5.81
CA PRO A 74 -15.29 -0.09 5.10
C PRO A 74 -14.70 0.41 3.77
N SER A 75 -15.32 1.39 3.12
CA SER A 75 -14.76 2.02 1.91
C SER A 75 -13.43 2.71 2.22
N PHE A 76 -13.36 3.48 3.31
CA PHE A 76 -12.13 4.11 3.77
C PHE A 76 -11.07 3.09 4.19
N PHE A 77 -11.48 1.99 4.83
CA PHE A 77 -10.57 0.89 5.15
C PHE A 77 -9.94 0.29 3.89
N ASN A 78 -10.74 0.00 2.86
CA ASN A 78 -10.24 -0.49 1.56
C ASN A 78 -9.20 0.44 0.94
N PHE A 79 -9.46 1.76 0.96
CA PHE A 79 -8.49 2.75 0.46
C PHE A 79 -7.17 2.69 1.22
N ARG A 80 -7.19 2.57 2.56
CA ARG A 80 -5.97 2.43 3.37
C ARG A 80 -5.22 1.15 3.05
N MET A 81 -5.91 0.03 2.92
CA MET A 81 -5.31 -1.27 2.61
C MET A 81 -4.58 -1.25 1.26
N ARG A 82 -5.18 -0.58 0.25
CA ARG A 82 -4.53 -0.37 -1.05
C ARG A 82 -3.26 0.47 -0.95
N ILE A 83 -3.30 1.57 -0.18
CA ILE A 83 -2.14 2.44 0.03
C ILE A 83 -1.01 1.68 0.73
N TYR A 84 -1.33 0.88 1.75
CA TYR A 84 -0.33 0.09 2.47
C TYR A 84 0.31 -0.99 1.60
N ALA A 85 -0.47 -1.70 0.78
CA ALA A 85 0.07 -2.68 -0.15
C ALA A 85 1.05 -2.05 -1.16
N ASP A 86 0.68 -0.90 -1.75
CA ASP A 86 1.54 -0.15 -2.68
C ASP A 86 2.81 0.37 -2.00
N PHE A 87 2.69 0.84 -0.76
CA PHE A 87 3.82 1.34 0.02
C PHE A 87 4.85 0.24 0.32
N ILE A 88 4.40 -0.94 0.77
CA ILE A 88 5.29 -2.06 1.07
C ILE A 88 5.98 -2.59 -0.20
N LEU A 89 5.26 -2.64 -1.32
CA LEU A 89 5.86 -3.02 -2.61
C LEU A 89 6.97 -2.05 -3.02
N ARG A 90 6.76 -0.76 -2.82
CA ARG A 90 7.77 0.27 -3.11
C ARG A 90 8.97 0.18 -2.18
N GLU A 91 8.77 -0.06 -0.88
CA GLU A 91 9.87 -0.35 0.03
C GLU A 91 10.67 -1.57 -0.42
N CYS A 92 10.01 -2.63 -0.89
CA CYS A 92 10.69 -3.81 -1.43
C CYS A 92 11.56 -3.47 -2.65
N VAL A 93 11.07 -2.61 -3.57
CA VAL A 93 11.85 -2.13 -4.72
C VAL A 93 13.04 -1.28 -4.26
N CYS A 94 12.86 -0.41 -3.28
CA CYS A 94 13.96 0.40 -2.71
C CYS A 94 15.04 -0.48 -2.06
N ILE A 95 14.64 -1.46 -1.24
CA ILE A 95 15.58 -2.41 -0.61
C ILE A 95 16.31 -3.23 -1.68
N ALA A 96 15.61 -3.68 -2.73
CA ALA A 96 16.23 -4.40 -3.84
C ALA A 96 17.26 -3.55 -4.61
N MET A 97 17.06 -2.23 -4.67
CA MET A 97 18.02 -1.27 -5.21
C MET A 97 19.16 -0.91 -4.24
N GLY A 98 19.17 -1.46 -3.03
CA GLY A 98 20.16 -1.16 -1.99
C GLY A 98 19.87 0.13 -1.21
N ILE A 99 18.68 0.72 -1.38
CA ILE A 99 18.22 1.88 -0.61
C ILE A 99 17.37 1.40 0.58
N GLY A 100 17.83 1.65 1.80
CA GLY A 100 17.04 1.38 3.01
C GLY A 100 17.12 -0.06 3.51
N ALA A 101 18.22 -0.76 3.20
CA ALA A 101 18.59 -2.03 3.80
C ALA A 101 19.46 -1.82 5.05
#